data_AF-E6VAQ1-F1
#
_entry.id   AF-E6VAQ1-F1
#
_cell.length_a   1.000
_cell.length_b   1.000
_cell.length_c   1.000
_cell.angle_alpha   90.00
_cell.angle_beta   90.00
_cell.angle_gamma   90.00
#
_symmetry.space_group_name_H-M   'P 1'
#
loop_
_entity.id
_entity.type
_entity.pdbx_description
1 polymer ?
#
loop_
_entity_poly.entity_id
_entity_poly.type
_entity_poly.pdbx_seq_one_letter_code
_entity_poly.pdbx_strand_id
1 'polypeptide(L)'
;MKKPISEKIKEYMKSRCFSRKQKTGWSGALKATEPRNLQDQKGDSIARDSFKVAAVAIPAMTALIGTLVTVSLLAAGFRMNRGLEFYHVGVAPEIYAFAKFLSKLGPIGDYIGGLLNPLVALSALVGLIFSIRVQRETLKATRDGLREQLDQDNFFILLSNREAAIESLELKRKSNEKDEIEHVFRGRTALREILQYIDDRADKIEPEKRHLNWLKLVFRGARESSLNIEQFKIVNKHFEIPNTLNGEIGIRVGIFAILYSGNSESIIWNSKGISNQIANELLEFKKIHELNSIEELLGHIFRSTYQVLKFVHRSDFSKEKKKDLINYLRAQMSEAEFATFALTALTAIGSKSRGAAIAFNLYEKRLLSSSWARPLASYFDPTRLDNYKLATDLGYLPLSPPPPAEKSDR
;
A
#
# COMPACT_ATOMS: atom_id res chain seq x y z
N MET A 1 1.47 41.17 -16.84
CA MET A 1 2.33 39.97 -16.71
C MET A 1 1.59 38.92 -15.88
N LYS A 2 1.39 37.71 -16.42
CA LYS A 2 0.66 36.63 -15.73
C LYS A 2 1.55 36.03 -14.63
N LYS A 3 1.07 36.00 -13.38
CA LYS A 3 1.78 35.37 -12.26
C LYS A 3 1.99 33.86 -12.51
N PRO A 4 3.14 33.30 -12.11
CA PRO A 4 3.43 31.88 -12.26
C PRO A 4 2.46 31.01 -11.45
N ILE A 5 2.15 29.83 -11.98
CA ILE A 5 1.16 28.87 -11.44
C ILE A 5 1.47 28.49 -9.97
N SER A 6 2.75 28.49 -9.60
CA SER A 6 3.19 28.21 -8.22
C SER A 6 2.72 29.25 -7.19
N GLU A 7 2.55 30.51 -7.58
CA GLU A 7 2.01 31.54 -6.68
C GLU A 7 0.49 31.41 -6.52
N LYS A 8 -0.23 31.09 -7.61
CA LYS A 8 -1.68 30.86 -7.55
C LYS A 8 -2.05 29.67 -6.65
N ILE A 9 -1.23 28.62 -6.65
CA ILE A 9 -1.41 27.45 -5.79
C ILE A 9 -1.17 27.81 -4.30
N LYS A 10 -0.16 28.65 -4.00
CA LYS A 10 0.09 29.12 -2.63
C LYS A 10 -1.02 30.03 -2.10
N GLU A 11 -1.60 30.87 -2.95
CA GLU A 11 -2.71 31.75 -2.60
C GLU A 11 -4.00 30.95 -2.36
N TYR A 12 -4.26 29.94 -3.20
CA TYR A 12 -5.38 29.01 -3.05
C TYR A 12 -5.29 28.21 -1.74
N MET A 13 -4.10 27.70 -1.39
CA MET A 13 -3.85 26.96 -0.14
C MET A 13 -4.02 27.85 1.11
N LYS A 14 -3.58 29.12 1.06
CA LYS A 14 -3.77 30.08 2.17
C LYS A 14 -5.23 30.41 2.43
N SER A 15 -6.06 30.53 1.39
CA SER A 15 -7.48 30.88 1.54
C SER A 15 -8.32 29.78 2.20
N ARG A 16 -7.97 28.50 2.00
CA ARG A 16 -8.72 27.36 2.58
C ARG A 16 -8.34 27.03 4.03
N CYS A 17 -7.12 27.34 4.46
CA CYS A 17 -6.70 27.08 5.84
C CYS A 17 -7.33 28.02 6.88
N PHE A 18 -7.84 29.19 6.47
CA PHE A 18 -8.39 30.18 7.41
C PHE A 18 -9.89 30.03 7.69
N SER A 19 -10.63 29.25 6.89
CA SER A 19 -12.11 29.17 6.99
C SER A 19 -12.63 28.08 7.93
N ARG A 20 -11.78 27.23 8.52
CA ARG A 20 -12.22 26.05 9.29
C ARG A 20 -11.79 25.97 10.74
N LYS A 21 -11.55 27.13 11.38
CA LYS A 21 -11.41 27.23 12.84
C LYS A 21 -12.55 28.06 13.42
N GLN A 22 -13.72 27.44 13.60
CA GLN A 22 -14.59 27.74 14.75
C GLN A 22 -15.65 26.66 14.93
N LYS A 23 -15.83 26.28 16.21
CA LYS A 23 -16.85 25.39 16.79
C LYS A 23 -16.65 23.88 16.61
N THR A 24 -15.83 23.29 17.48
CA THR A 24 -16.27 22.31 18.49
C THR A 24 -15.20 22.21 19.59
N GLY A 25 -15.63 22.29 20.84
CA GLY A 25 -14.75 22.32 22.01
C GLY A 25 -14.16 20.95 22.31
N TRP A 26 -12.85 20.80 22.12
CA TRP A 26 -12.01 19.75 22.67
C TRP A 26 -10.76 20.43 23.24
N SER A 27 -10.81 20.84 24.51
CA SER A 27 -9.65 21.30 25.27
C SER A 27 -9.13 20.14 26.10
N GLY A 28 -8.10 19.46 25.61
CA GLY A 28 -7.43 18.38 26.32
C GLY A 28 -6.32 17.75 25.48
N ALA A 29 -5.08 18.18 25.72
CA ALA A 29 -3.84 17.52 25.34
C ALA A 29 -3.60 17.17 23.85
N LEU A 30 -3.18 18.17 23.06
CA LEU A 30 -2.40 17.96 21.84
C LEU A 30 -1.07 18.69 21.95
N LYS A 31 -0.12 18.09 22.68
CA LYS A 31 1.30 18.23 22.32
C LYS A 31 1.46 17.37 21.08
N ALA A 32 1.78 18.00 19.94
CA ALA A 32 2.17 17.31 18.73
C ALA A 32 3.43 16.47 19.02
N THR A 33 3.24 15.18 19.28
CA THR A 33 4.29 14.18 19.12
C THR A 33 4.20 13.68 17.70
N GLU A 34 5.15 14.13 16.86
CA GLU A 34 5.48 13.44 15.61
C GLU A 34 5.62 11.94 15.88
N PRO A 35 5.14 11.04 14.99
CA PRO A 35 5.42 9.63 15.11
C PRO A 35 6.89 9.40 14.76
N ARG A 36 7.77 9.53 15.76
CA ARG A 36 9.14 9.02 15.66
C ARG A 36 9.05 7.50 15.66
N ASN A 37 9.50 6.91 14.56
CA ASN A 37 9.63 5.47 14.39
C ASN A 37 10.40 4.87 15.58
N LEU A 38 9.78 3.90 16.27
CA LEU A 38 10.42 3.11 17.34
C LEU A 38 11.66 2.34 16.84
N GLN A 39 11.77 2.10 15.52
CA GLN A 39 12.93 1.48 14.89
C GLN A 39 14.06 2.46 14.57
N ASP A 40 13.75 3.72 14.25
CA ASP A 40 14.77 4.78 14.14
C ASP A 40 15.44 5.01 15.50
N GLN A 41 14.68 4.97 16.60
CA GLN A 41 15.26 5.07 17.94
C GLN A 41 16.20 3.91 18.28
N LYS A 42 15.90 2.69 17.84
CA LYS A 42 16.76 1.52 18.08
C LYS A 42 18.02 1.56 17.23
N GLY A 43 17.91 1.86 15.93
CA GLY A 43 19.04 2.02 15.02
C GLY A 43 19.98 3.17 15.43
N ASP A 44 19.41 4.33 15.77
CA ASP A 44 20.18 5.47 16.27
C ASP A 44 20.78 5.20 17.65
N SER A 45 20.11 4.47 18.54
CA SER A 45 20.68 4.16 19.87
C SER A 45 21.90 3.26 19.75
N ILE A 46 21.82 2.20 18.94
CA ILE A 46 22.92 1.25 18.75
C ILE A 46 24.08 1.91 18.00
N ALA A 47 23.79 2.74 16.98
CA ALA A 47 24.82 3.50 16.27
C ALA A 47 25.48 4.58 17.15
N ARG A 48 24.71 5.33 17.95
CA ARG A 48 25.25 6.31 18.90
C ARG A 48 26.04 5.66 20.02
N ASP A 49 25.61 4.52 20.55
CA ASP A 49 26.30 3.85 21.65
C ASP A 49 27.58 3.17 21.15
N SER A 50 27.58 2.59 19.95
CA SER A 50 28.79 2.08 19.31
C SER A 50 29.77 3.21 18.97
N PHE A 51 29.29 4.36 18.50
CA PHE A 51 30.13 5.52 18.21
C PHE A 51 30.67 6.18 19.49
N LYS A 52 29.90 6.24 20.58
CA LYS A 52 30.37 6.73 21.88
C LYS A 52 31.44 5.83 22.50
N VAL A 53 31.26 4.51 22.41
CA VAL A 53 32.25 3.55 22.91
C VAL A 53 33.54 3.64 22.09
N ALA A 54 33.45 3.72 20.75
CA ALA A 54 34.62 3.91 19.89
C ALA A 54 35.30 5.28 20.06
N ALA A 55 34.50 6.36 20.17
CA ALA A 55 35.00 7.73 20.33
C ALA A 55 35.64 8.00 21.70
N VAL A 56 35.37 7.17 22.71
CA VAL A 56 36.03 7.25 24.02
C VAL A 56 37.19 6.25 24.13
N ALA A 57 37.02 5.01 23.63
CA ALA A 57 38.02 3.96 23.77
C ALA A 57 39.29 4.23 22.94
N ILE A 58 39.16 4.78 21.73
CA ILE A 58 40.29 5.05 20.86
C ILE A 58 41.19 6.16 21.43
N PRO A 59 40.70 7.36 21.80
CA PRO A 59 41.53 8.39 22.43
C PRO A 59 42.02 8.00 23.83
N ALA A 60 41.28 7.18 24.59
CA ALA A 60 41.76 6.67 25.88
C ALA A 60 42.95 5.71 25.70
N MET A 61 42.91 4.80 24.72
CA MET A 61 44.04 3.91 24.42
C MET A 61 45.25 4.66 23.89
N THR A 62 45.05 5.64 22.99
CA THR A 62 46.17 6.45 22.47
C THR A 62 46.76 7.36 23.55
N ALA A 63 45.94 7.89 24.47
CA ALA A 63 46.43 8.63 25.63
C ALA A 63 47.23 7.73 26.58
N LEU A 64 46.77 6.51 26.84
CA LEU A 64 47.43 5.57 27.75
C LEU A 64 48.79 5.10 27.20
N ILE A 65 48.85 4.78 25.91
CA ILE A 65 50.10 4.48 25.20
C ILE A 65 51.01 5.72 25.17
N GLY A 66 50.45 6.90 24.89
CA GLY A 66 51.17 8.17 24.91
C GLY A 66 51.80 8.48 26.26
N THR A 67 51.06 8.28 27.36
CA THR A 67 51.58 8.43 28.74
C THR A 67 52.64 7.41 29.09
N LEU A 68 52.49 6.15 28.67
CA LEU A 68 53.52 5.13 28.91
C LEU A 68 54.83 5.48 28.18
N VAL A 69 54.74 5.97 26.95
CA VAL A 69 55.90 6.40 26.16
C VAL A 69 56.54 7.66 26.76
N THR A 70 55.76 8.67 27.15
CA THR A 70 56.31 9.88 27.77
C THR A 70 56.90 9.63 29.15
N VAL A 71 56.29 8.79 29.98
CA VAL A 71 56.87 8.37 31.27
C VAL A 71 58.18 7.60 31.05
N SER A 72 58.26 6.76 30.03
CA SER A 72 59.48 6.05 29.68
C SER A 72 60.59 6.99 29.20
N LEU A 73 60.25 8.00 28.38
CA LEU A 73 61.20 9.01 27.90
C LEU A 73 61.64 9.97 29.01
N LEU A 74 60.75 10.38 29.91
CA LEU A 74 61.08 11.22 31.08
C LEU A 74 61.93 10.45 32.09
N ALA A 75 61.66 9.17 32.32
CA ALA A 75 62.51 8.32 33.16
C ALA A 75 63.91 8.12 32.56
N ALA A 76 64.01 8.00 31.23
CA ALA A 76 65.29 7.96 30.52
C ALA A 76 66.04 9.31 30.62
N GLY A 77 65.33 10.43 30.40
CA GLY A 77 65.89 11.78 30.51
C GLY A 77 66.34 12.16 31.92
N PHE A 78 65.59 11.79 32.96
CA PHE A 78 65.96 12.03 34.36
C PHE A 78 67.22 11.25 34.75
N ARG A 79 67.38 10.02 34.26
CA ARG A 79 68.62 9.23 34.45
C ARG A 79 69.81 9.82 33.69
N MET A 80 69.56 10.37 32.49
CA MET A 80 70.59 11.01 31.68
C MET A 80 71.06 12.34 32.29
N ASN A 81 70.15 13.13 32.86
CA ASN A 81 70.48 14.38 33.56
C ASN A 81 71.30 14.14 34.84
N ARG A 82 70.95 13.11 35.63
CA ARG A 82 71.78 12.69 36.77
C ARG A 82 73.16 12.16 36.35
N GLY A 83 73.29 11.58 35.15
CA GLY A 83 74.59 11.17 34.60
C GLY A 83 75.46 12.35 34.14
N LEU A 84 74.85 13.49 33.79
CA LEU A 84 75.54 14.72 33.38
C LEU A 84 76.08 15.53 34.58
N GLU A 85 75.47 15.47 35.76
CA GLU A 85 76.04 16.07 36.99
C GLU A 85 77.36 15.39 37.41
N PHE A 86 77.63 14.17 36.94
CA PHE A 86 78.90 13.46 37.15
C PHE A 86 79.96 13.75 36.08
N TYR A 87 79.67 14.56 35.04
CA TYR A 87 80.55 14.77 33.89
C TYR A 87 81.79 15.64 34.19
N HIS A 88 81.87 16.27 35.37
CA HIS A 88 83.06 17.02 35.81
C HIS A 88 84.08 16.19 36.62
N VAL A 89 83.84 14.90 36.83
CA VAL A 89 84.82 13.99 37.44
C VAL A 89 85.00 12.80 36.51
N GLY A 90 86.25 12.46 36.21
CA GLY A 90 86.67 11.56 35.12
C GLY A 90 85.78 10.32 34.91
N VAL A 91 85.54 10.03 33.63
CA VAL A 91 84.76 8.92 33.05
C VAL A 91 84.44 7.81 34.05
N ALA A 92 83.27 7.93 34.67
CA ALA A 92 82.81 6.99 35.68
C ALA A 92 82.41 5.64 35.03
N PRO A 93 82.78 4.50 35.64
CA PRO A 93 82.33 3.15 35.26
C PRO A 93 80.81 3.01 35.08
N GLU A 94 80.04 3.91 35.69
CA GLU A 94 78.58 3.93 35.69
C GLU A 94 77.95 4.31 34.34
N ILE A 95 78.57 5.22 33.55
CA ILE A 95 78.06 5.59 32.22
C ILE A 95 78.25 4.42 31.24
N TYR A 96 79.39 3.74 31.31
CA TYR A 96 79.66 2.53 30.52
C TYR A 96 78.76 1.36 30.95
N ALA A 97 78.56 1.17 32.27
CA ALA A 97 77.63 0.18 32.80
C ALA A 97 76.19 0.44 32.36
N PHE A 98 75.76 1.71 32.32
CA PHE A 98 74.45 2.12 31.84
C PHE A 98 74.29 1.92 30.34
N ALA A 99 75.28 2.29 29.51
CA ALA A 99 75.27 2.04 28.08
C ALA A 99 75.23 0.53 27.77
N LYS A 100 75.97 -0.29 28.52
CA LYS A 100 75.95 -1.77 28.42
C LYS A 100 74.64 -2.38 28.93
N PHE A 101 73.95 -1.72 29.86
CA PHE A 101 72.61 -2.10 30.30
C PHE A 101 71.55 -1.75 29.23
N LEU A 102 71.62 -0.55 28.64
CA LEU A 102 70.77 -0.16 27.52
C LEU A 102 70.98 -1.05 26.29
N SER A 103 72.22 -1.45 25.99
CA SER A 103 72.50 -2.38 24.89
C SER A 103 71.95 -3.79 25.16
N LYS A 104 71.77 -4.18 26.43
CA LYS A 104 71.06 -5.42 26.81
C LYS A 104 69.53 -5.27 26.73
N LEU A 105 69.00 -4.05 26.84
CA LEU A 105 67.57 -3.77 26.69
C LEU A 105 67.14 -3.62 25.22
N GLY A 106 68.04 -3.25 24.31
CA GLY A 106 67.77 -3.17 22.87
C GLY A 106 67.13 -4.45 22.29
N PRO A 107 67.74 -5.64 22.45
CA PRO A 107 67.19 -6.90 21.96
C PRO A 107 65.83 -7.28 22.58
N ILE A 108 65.58 -6.87 23.84
CA ILE A 108 64.29 -7.07 24.51
C ILE A 108 63.24 -6.14 23.90
N GLY A 109 63.61 -4.89 23.62
CA GLY A 109 62.79 -3.92 22.88
C GLY A 109 62.46 -4.40 21.47
N ASP A 110 63.43 -4.97 20.76
CA ASP A 110 63.24 -5.53 19.41
C ASP A 110 62.29 -6.75 19.43
N TYR A 111 62.37 -7.60 20.46
CA TYR A 111 61.44 -8.72 20.64
C TYR A 111 60.01 -8.24 20.95
N ILE A 112 59.84 -7.30 21.88
CA ILE A 112 58.54 -6.75 22.23
C ILE A 112 57.94 -6.00 21.03
N GLY A 113 58.71 -5.13 20.38
CA GLY A 113 58.27 -4.40 19.19
C GLY A 113 57.93 -5.32 18.02
N GLY A 114 58.73 -6.37 17.81
CA GLY A 114 58.51 -7.39 16.79
C GLY A 114 57.26 -8.24 17.00
N LEU A 115 56.87 -8.50 18.26
CA LEU A 115 55.64 -9.22 18.61
C LEU A 115 54.40 -8.32 18.64
N LEU A 116 54.55 -7.08 19.09
CA LEU A 116 53.44 -6.14 19.29
C LEU A 116 52.92 -5.59 17.97
N ASN A 117 53.78 -5.37 16.97
CA ASN A 117 53.34 -4.87 15.66
C ASN A 117 52.38 -5.83 14.92
N PRO A 118 52.68 -7.15 14.80
CA PRO A 118 51.72 -8.13 14.28
C PRO A 118 50.43 -8.23 15.12
N LEU A 119 50.52 -8.09 16.45
CA LEU A 119 49.36 -8.17 17.33
C LEU A 119 48.42 -6.95 17.15
N VAL A 120 48.99 -5.75 16.99
CA VAL A 120 48.23 -4.53 16.65
C VAL A 120 47.64 -4.63 15.25
N ALA A 121 48.40 -5.12 14.27
CA ALA A 121 47.90 -5.33 12.91
C ALA A 121 46.74 -6.34 12.86
N LEU A 122 46.82 -7.43 13.62
CA LEU A 122 45.75 -8.42 13.75
C LEU A 122 44.52 -7.82 14.43
N SER A 123 44.72 -7.01 15.47
CA SER A 123 43.63 -6.30 16.16
C SER A 123 42.92 -5.31 15.21
N ALA A 124 43.68 -4.59 14.39
CA ALA A 124 43.14 -3.71 13.35
C ALA A 124 42.36 -4.50 12.30
N LEU A 125 42.84 -5.66 11.88
CA LEU A 125 42.15 -6.55 10.95
C LEU A 125 40.82 -7.05 11.52
N VAL A 126 40.80 -7.50 12.79
CA VAL A 126 39.58 -7.93 13.48
C VAL A 126 38.58 -6.77 13.57
N GLY A 127 39.05 -5.57 13.95
CA GLY A 127 38.23 -4.37 14.00
C GLY A 127 37.63 -4.01 12.63
N LEU A 128 38.41 -4.13 11.56
CA LEU A 128 37.95 -3.91 10.20
C LEU A 128 36.87 -4.93 9.79
N ILE A 129 37.08 -6.22 10.09
CA ILE A 129 36.09 -7.28 9.81
C ILE A 129 34.78 -7.00 10.55
N PHE A 130 34.86 -6.61 11.82
CA PHE A 130 33.68 -6.24 12.61
C PHE A 130 32.97 -5.03 12.00
N SER A 131 33.71 -3.98 11.65
CA SER A 131 33.17 -2.78 11.00
C SER A 131 32.46 -3.12 9.68
N ILE A 132 33.07 -3.94 8.83
CA ILE A 132 32.45 -4.38 7.56
C ILE A 132 31.15 -5.16 7.81
N ARG A 133 31.09 -6.00 8.85
CA ARG A 133 29.84 -6.71 9.19
C ARG A 133 28.72 -5.75 9.57
N VAL A 134 29.01 -4.78 10.44
CA VAL A 134 28.03 -3.75 10.83
C VAL A 134 27.59 -2.91 9.64
N GLN A 135 28.52 -2.53 8.76
CA GLN A 135 28.21 -1.80 7.51
C GLN A 135 27.31 -2.62 6.57
N ARG A 136 27.52 -3.94 6.47
CA ARG A 136 26.65 -4.81 5.67
C ARG A 136 25.25 -4.93 6.25
N GLU A 137 25.13 -5.04 7.56
CA GLU A 137 23.84 -5.11 8.25
C GLU A 137 23.05 -3.80 8.10
N THR A 138 23.70 -2.65 8.28
CA THR A 138 23.10 -1.34 8.05
C THR A 138 22.66 -1.16 6.60
N LEU A 139 23.50 -1.51 5.62
CA LEU A 139 23.11 -1.47 4.20
C LEU A 139 21.90 -2.36 3.90
N LYS A 140 21.84 -3.55 4.49
CA LYS A 140 20.70 -4.46 4.34
C LYS A 140 19.43 -3.84 4.93
N ALA A 141 19.50 -3.34 6.16
CA ALA A 141 18.37 -2.67 6.82
C ALA A 141 17.89 -1.45 6.03
N THR A 142 18.81 -0.62 5.51
CA THR A 142 18.47 0.54 4.66
C THR A 142 17.80 0.10 3.36
N ARG A 143 18.33 -0.92 2.67
CA ARG A 143 17.73 -1.43 1.43
C ARG A 143 16.33 -1.98 1.68
N ASP A 144 16.15 -2.74 2.75
CA ASP A 144 14.88 -3.36 3.09
C ASP A 144 13.85 -2.27 3.50
N GLY A 145 14.27 -1.23 4.23
CA GLY A 145 13.44 -0.06 4.53
C GLY A 145 13.05 0.76 3.29
N LEU A 146 13.98 0.97 2.36
CA LEU A 146 13.69 1.64 1.08
C LEU A 146 12.69 0.85 0.22
N ARG A 147 12.75 -0.48 0.25
CA ARG A 147 11.77 -1.33 -0.45
C ARG A 147 10.38 -1.19 0.15
N GLU A 148 10.26 -1.22 1.47
CA GLU A 148 8.98 -1.02 2.15
C GLU A 148 8.40 0.37 1.83
N GLN A 149 9.24 1.41 1.84
CA GLN A 149 8.83 2.75 1.45
C GLN A 149 8.37 2.79 -0.01
N LEU A 150 9.12 2.20 -0.94
CA LEU A 150 8.75 2.16 -2.35
C LEU A 150 7.42 1.44 -2.60
N ASP A 151 7.18 0.32 -1.90
CA ASP A 151 5.90 -0.39 -2.03
C ASP A 151 4.74 0.42 -1.44
N GLN A 152 4.98 1.15 -0.34
CA GLN A 152 3.98 2.06 0.22
C GLN A 152 3.70 3.26 -0.71
N ASP A 153 4.73 3.84 -1.31
CA ASP A 153 4.60 4.94 -2.28
C ASP A 153 3.85 4.47 -3.53
N ASN A 154 4.16 3.27 -4.04
CA ASN A 154 3.44 2.63 -5.15
C ASN A 154 1.95 2.48 -4.85
N PHE A 155 1.59 2.07 -3.63
CA PHE A 155 0.18 2.01 -3.21
C PHE A 155 -0.49 3.38 -3.31
N PHE A 156 0.13 4.43 -2.76
CA PHE A 156 -0.47 5.78 -2.77
C PHE A 156 -0.50 6.40 -4.18
N ILE A 157 0.45 6.08 -5.05
CA ILE A 157 0.41 6.45 -6.46
C ILE A 157 -0.78 5.79 -7.16
N LEU A 158 -0.99 4.49 -6.96
CA LEU A 158 -2.15 3.79 -7.52
C LEU A 158 -3.47 4.38 -7.01
N LEU A 159 -3.51 4.76 -5.74
CA LEU A 159 -4.66 5.40 -5.13
C LEU A 159 -4.92 6.80 -5.70
N SER A 160 -3.87 7.59 -5.91
CA SER A 160 -3.97 8.91 -6.58
C SER A 160 -4.43 8.78 -8.03
N ASN A 161 -3.92 7.78 -8.77
CA ASN A 161 -4.33 7.52 -10.16
C ASN A 161 -5.81 7.14 -10.24
N ARG A 162 -6.31 6.40 -9.25
CA ARG A 162 -7.73 6.07 -9.11
C ARG A 162 -8.57 7.31 -8.88
N GLU A 163 -8.16 8.20 -7.97
CA GLU A 163 -8.88 9.46 -7.74
C GLU A 163 -8.91 10.33 -9.00
N ALA A 164 -7.80 10.44 -9.72
CA ALA A 164 -7.76 11.16 -11.00
C ALA A 164 -8.71 10.55 -12.05
N ALA A 165 -8.77 9.21 -12.14
CA ALA A 165 -9.69 8.51 -13.03
C ALA A 165 -11.16 8.75 -12.67
N ILE A 166 -11.47 8.99 -11.40
CA ILE A 166 -12.81 9.42 -10.99
C ILE A 166 -13.03 10.88 -11.33
N GLU A 167 -12.11 11.77 -11.02
CA GLU A 167 -12.28 13.20 -11.30
C GLU A 167 -12.42 13.50 -12.79
N SER A 168 -11.83 12.69 -13.66
CA SER A 168 -11.93 12.81 -15.12
C SER A 168 -13.28 12.34 -15.70
N LEU A 169 -14.17 11.75 -14.90
CA LEU A 169 -15.47 11.29 -15.40
C LEU A 169 -16.32 12.47 -15.81
N GLU A 170 -16.83 12.41 -17.04
CA GLU A 170 -17.83 13.33 -17.55
C GLU A 170 -18.97 12.51 -18.17
N LEU A 171 -20.18 12.75 -17.68
CA LEU A 171 -21.40 12.18 -18.22
C LEU A 171 -22.30 13.34 -18.65
N LYS A 172 -22.61 13.40 -19.94
CA LYS A 172 -23.51 14.41 -20.50
C LYS A 172 -24.94 13.89 -20.42
N ARG A 173 -25.89 14.81 -20.29
CA ARG A 173 -27.33 14.52 -20.39
C ARG A 173 -27.94 15.54 -21.36
N LYS A 174 -28.64 15.06 -22.37
CA LYS A 174 -29.41 15.86 -23.31
C LYS A 174 -30.78 16.21 -22.75
N SER A 175 -31.30 17.33 -23.24
CA SER A 175 -32.71 17.65 -23.07
C SER A 175 -33.58 16.72 -23.89
N ASN A 176 -34.78 16.41 -23.38
CA ASN A 176 -35.77 15.62 -24.12
C ASN A 176 -36.38 16.40 -25.31
N GLU A 177 -36.32 17.73 -25.30
CA GLU A 177 -36.99 18.59 -26.30
C GLU A 177 -36.04 19.16 -27.37
N LYS A 178 -34.74 19.25 -27.05
CA LYS A 178 -33.71 19.82 -27.94
C LYS A 178 -32.49 18.91 -27.93
N ASP A 179 -31.86 18.74 -29.09
CA ASP A 179 -30.62 17.95 -29.24
C ASP A 179 -29.39 18.68 -28.67
N GLU A 180 -29.57 19.35 -27.53
CA GLU A 180 -28.59 20.15 -26.82
C GLU A 180 -28.25 19.50 -25.47
N ILE A 181 -27.00 19.67 -25.04
CA ILE A 181 -26.55 19.21 -23.72
C ILE A 181 -27.21 20.09 -22.66
N GLU A 182 -28.09 19.49 -21.86
CA GLU A 182 -28.77 20.15 -20.74
C GLU A 182 -27.88 20.21 -19.51
N HIS A 183 -27.19 19.10 -19.20
CA HIS A 183 -26.39 19.00 -17.99
C HIS A 183 -25.14 18.14 -18.18
N VAL A 184 -24.06 18.48 -17.48
CA VAL A 184 -22.81 17.71 -17.46
C VAL A 184 -22.49 17.31 -16.02
N PHE A 185 -22.59 16.02 -15.75
CA PHE A 185 -22.21 15.44 -14.47
C PHE A 185 -20.73 15.12 -14.46
N ARG A 186 -20.03 15.50 -13.39
CA ARG A 186 -18.60 15.27 -13.23
C ARG A 186 -18.27 14.44 -12.01
N GLY A 187 -17.22 13.64 -12.13
CA GLY A 187 -16.69 12.87 -11.02
C GLY A 187 -17.69 11.92 -10.38
N ARG A 188 -17.72 11.91 -9.05
CA ARG A 188 -18.66 11.09 -8.26
C ARG A 188 -20.13 11.40 -8.56
N THR A 189 -20.46 12.57 -9.07
CA THR A 189 -21.84 12.92 -9.44
C THR A 189 -22.28 12.18 -10.70
N ALA A 190 -21.38 11.91 -11.66
CA ALA A 190 -21.67 11.06 -12.81
C ALA A 190 -21.99 9.62 -12.39
N LEU A 191 -21.30 9.11 -11.36
CA LEU A 191 -21.61 7.79 -10.80
C LEU A 191 -22.99 7.75 -10.16
N ARG A 192 -23.34 8.76 -9.35
CA ARG A 192 -24.67 8.85 -8.72
C ARG A 192 -25.78 8.91 -9.76
N GLU A 193 -25.57 9.66 -10.83
CA GLU A 193 -26.51 9.78 -11.94
C GLU A 193 -26.78 8.42 -12.61
N ILE A 194 -25.74 7.66 -12.94
CA ILE A 194 -25.89 6.31 -13.52
C ILE A 194 -26.60 5.37 -12.55
N LEU A 195 -26.21 5.40 -11.27
CA LEU A 195 -26.82 4.56 -10.25
C LEU A 195 -28.29 4.89 -10.02
N GLN A 196 -28.63 6.18 -10.02
CA GLN A 196 -30.01 6.64 -9.91
C GLN A 196 -30.83 6.20 -11.11
N TYR A 197 -30.29 6.32 -12.34
CA TYR A 197 -30.96 5.79 -13.53
C TYR A 197 -31.25 4.30 -13.40
N ILE A 198 -30.27 3.50 -12.96
CA ILE A 198 -30.44 2.06 -12.77
C ILE A 198 -31.54 1.76 -11.73
N ASP A 199 -31.54 2.52 -10.63
CA ASP A 199 -32.51 2.36 -9.54
C ASP A 199 -33.93 2.70 -9.99
N ASP A 200 -34.12 3.87 -10.62
CA ASP A 200 -35.40 4.35 -11.14
C ASP A 200 -35.99 3.38 -12.18
N ARG A 201 -35.14 2.75 -13.01
CA ARG A 201 -35.60 1.76 -14.00
C ARG A 201 -35.89 0.40 -13.36
N ALA A 202 -35.12 -0.01 -12.36
CA ALA A 202 -35.37 -1.26 -11.66
C ALA A 202 -36.73 -1.28 -10.95
N ASP A 203 -37.14 -0.14 -10.38
CA ASP A 203 -38.40 -0.02 -9.65
C ASP A 203 -39.63 -0.08 -10.57
N LYS A 204 -39.49 0.32 -11.84
CA LYS A 204 -40.55 0.22 -12.86
C LYS A 204 -40.82 -1.22 -13.33
N ILE A 205 -39.97 -2.19 -12.99
CA ILE A 205 -40.15 -3.58 -13.40
C ILE A 205 -41.00 -4.32 -12.36
N GLU A 206 -42.12 -4.89 -12.81
CA GLU A 206 -43.11 -5.57 -11.95
C GLU A 206 -42.51 -6.74 -11.15
N PRO A 207 -42.93 -6.93 -9.88
CA PRO A 207 -42.43 -7.97 -8.96
C PRO A 207 -42.39 -9.40 -9.53
N GLU A 208 -43.44 -9.81 -10.24
CA GLU A 208 -43.57 -11.14 -10.86
C GLU A 208 -42.55 -11.39 -11.99
N LYS A 209 -42.09 -10.33 -12.65
CA LYS A 209 -41.07 -10.37 -13.71
C LYS A 209 -39.64 -10.36 -13.14
N ARG A 210 -39.46 -10.06 -11.84
CA ARG A 210 -38.15 -9.97 -11.17
C ARG A 210 -37.47 -11.32 -10.92
N HIS A 211 -38.20 -12.43 -10.97
CA HIS A 211 -37.75 -13.69 -10.37
C HIS A 211 -37.01 -14.69 -11.28
N LEU A 212 -37.21 -14.73 -12.62
CA LEU A 212 -36.88 -15.96 -13.38
C LEU A 212 -36.06 -15.83 -14.69
N ASN A 213 -36.02 -14.68 -15.38
CA ASN A 213 -35.41 -14.59 -16.72
C ASN A 213 -34.16 -13.69 -16.84
N TRP A 214 -33.96 -12.75 -15.93
CA TRP A 214 -32.91 -11.73 -16.03
C TRP A 214 -31.49 -12.26 -15.87
N LEU A 215 -31.30 -13.16 -14.90
CA LEU A 215 -30.04 -13.80 -14.63
C LEU A 215 -29.57 -14.70 -15.79
N LYS A 216 -30.48 -15.27 -16.58
CA LYS A 216 -30.09 -16.06 -17.77
C LYS A 216 -29.64 -15.15 -18.93
N LEU A 217 -30.16 -13.94 -19.02
CA LEU A 217 -29.89 -12.99 -20.10
C LEU A 217 -28.50 -12.34 -20.00
N VAL A 218 -28.13 -11.89 -18.79
CA VAL A 218 -26.83 -11.23 -18.53
C VAL A 218 -25.64 -12.15 -18.81
N PHE A 219 -25.76 -13.44 -18.48
CA PHE A 219 -24.69 -14.42 -18.62
C PHE A 219 -24.62 -15.03 -20.03
N ARG A 220 -25.71 -15.01 -20.78
CA ARG A 220 -25.71 -15.47 -22.18
C ARG A 220 -25.05 -14.42 -23.10
N GLY A 221 -25.22 -13.12 -22.84
CA GLY A 221 -24.56 -12.07 -23.62
C GLY A 221 -23.04 -11.97 -23.39
N ALA A 222 -22.56 -12.36 -22.19
CA ALA A 222 -21.13 -12.49 -21.91
C ALA A 222 -20.43 -13.65 -22.67
N ARG A 223 -21.21 -14.57 -23.27
CA ARG A 223 -20.68 -15.66 -24.11
C ARG A 223 -20.10 -15.15 -25.43
N GLU A 224 -20.57 -14.01 -25.91
CA GLU A 224 -20.21 -13.45 -27.22
C GLU A 224 -19.07 -12.42 -27.14
N SER A 225 -18.75 -11.94 -25.94
CA SER A 225 -17.73 -10.93 -25.71
C SER A 225 -16.56 -11.49 -24.88
N SER A 226 -15.48 -11.88 -25.55
CA SER A 226 -14.08 -11.86 -25.06
C SER A 226 -13.56 -12.88 -24.04
N LEU A 227 -14.34 -13.85 -23.54
CA LEU A 227 -13.84 -14.88 -22.59
C LEU A 227 -13.44 -16.21 -23.28
N ASN A 228 -12.29 -16.79 -22.88
CA ASN A 228 -11.86 -18.15 -23.25
C ASN A 228 -12.74 -19.21 -22.56
N ILE A 229 -13.03 -20.33 -23.25
CA ILE A 229 -13.83 -21.48 -22.78
C ILE A 229 -13.43 -22.02 -21.39
N GLU A 230 -12.15 -22.05 -21.02
CA GLU A 230 -11.69 -22.45 -19.68
C GLU A 230 -12.02 -21.43 -18.60
N GLN A 231 -11.81 -20.14 -18.89
CA GLN A 231 -12.23 -19.06 -17.97
C GLN A 231 -13.75 -19.05 -17.82
N PHE A 232 -14.48 -19.31 -18.90
CA PHE A 232 -15.93 -19.47 -18.87
C PHE A 232 -16.36 -20.70 -18.08
N LYS A 233 -15.66 -21.85 -18.17
CA LYS A 233 -15.95 -23.03 -17.33
C LYS A 233 -15.67 -22.76 -15.86
N ILE A 234 -14.59 -22.06 -15.51
CA ILE A 234 -14.29 -21.66 -14.12
C ILE A 234 -15.32 -20.66 -13.62
N VAL A 235 -15.66 -19.65 -14.43
CA VAL A 235 -16.71 -18.68 -14.16
C VAL A 235 -18.02 -19.44 -13.99
N ASN A 236 -18.57 -20.18 -14.95
CA ASN A 236 -19.82 -20.94 -14.81
C ASN A 236 -19.83 -22.03 -13.72
N LYS A 237 -18.69 -22.64 -13.38
CA LYS A 237 -18.60 -23.64 -12.30
C LYS A 237 -18.77 -23.00 -10.92
N HIS A 238 -18.46 -21.71 -10.78
CA HIS A 238 -18.56 -20.93 -9.52
C HIS A 238 -19.57 -19.78 -9.62
N PHE A 239 -20.06 -19.49 -10.82
CA PHE A 239 -21.28 -18.76 -11.15
C PHE A 239 -22.41 -19.77 -11.27
N GLU A 240 -22.60 -20.56 -10.21
CA GLU A 240 -23.90 -20.42 -9.59
C GLU A 240 -23.99 -18.93 -9.27
N ILE A 241 -24.62 -18.15 -10.17
CA ILE A 241 -25.35 -16.97 -9.73
C ILE A 241 -26.07 -17.52 -8.51
N PRO A 242 -25.69 -17.13 -7.29
CA PRO A 242 -26.24 -17.85 -6.16
C PRO A 242 -27.74 -17.78 -6.37
N ASN A 243 -28.47 -18.87 -6.17
CA ASN A 243 -29.93 -18.86 -6.30
C ASN A 243 -30.56 -17.75 -5.40
N THR A 244 -29.74 -17.03 -4.62
CA THR A 244 -29.99 -15.80 -3.88
C THR A 244 -29.86 -14.48 -4.65
N LEU A 245 -29.33 -14.39 -5.88
CA LEU A 245 -29.32 -13.17 -6.71
C LEU A 245 -30.70 -12.93 -7.38
N ASN A 246 -31.75 -13.45 -6.75
CA ASN A 246 -33.14 -13.36 -7.16
C ASN A 246 -33.75 -12.03 -6.68
N GLY A 247 -34.72 -11.51 -7.44
CA GLY A 247 -35.48 -10.32 -7.07
C GLY A 247 -34.81 -9.01 -7.49
N GLU A 248 -34.88 -8.00 -6.62
CA GLU A 248 -34.56 -6.59 -6.93
C GLU A 248 -33.10 -6.33 -7.33
N ILE A 249 -32.16 -7.11 -6.80
CA ILE A 249 -30.72 -6.94 -7.04
C ILE A 249 -30.34 -7.49 -8.42
N GLY A 250 -30.90 -8.64 -8.78
CA GLY A 250 -30.65 -9.27 -10.09
C GLY A 250 -31.06 -8.36 -11.25
N ILE A 251 -32.14 -7.59 -11.09
CA ILE A 251 -32.54 -6.58 -12.07
C ILE A 251 -31.51 -5.47 -12.19
N ARG A 252 -31.06 -4.88 -11.07
CA ARG A 252 -30.10 -3.78 -11.09
C ARG A 252 -28.76 -4.22 -11.68
N VAL A 253 -28.27 -5.41 -11.33
CA VAL A 253 -27.09 -6.03 -11.95
C VAL A 253 -27.32 -6.26 -13.44
N GLY A 254 -28.53 -6.67 -13.83
CA GLY A 254 -28.90 -6.85 -15.22
C GLY A 254 -28.88 -5.55 -16.02
N ILE A 255 -29.62 -4.53 -15.60
CA ILE A 255 -29.62 -3.20 -16.21
C ILE A 255 -28.17 -2.67 -16.29
N PHE A 256 -27.40 -2.78 -15.21
CA PHE A 256 -25.99 -2.38 -15.21
C PHE A 256 -25.19 -3.10 -16.28
N ALA A 257 -25.25 -4.44 -16.37
CA ALA A 257 -24.48 -5.21 -17.34
C ALA A 257 -24.82 -4.84 -18.79
N ILE A 258 -26.08 -4.49 -19.03
CA ILE A 258 -26.59 -4.11 -20.35
C ILE A 258 -26.08 -2.71 -20.73
N LEU A 259 -26.17 -1.75 -19.81
CA LEU A 259 -25.56 -0.43 -19.99
C LEU A 259 -24.04 -0.52 -20.15
N TYR A 260 -23.39 -1.42 -19.40
CA TYR A 260 -21.94 -1.60 -19.39
C TYR A 260 -21.42 -2.26 -20.67
N SER A 261 -22.15 -3.18 -21.30
CA SER A 261 -21.70 -3.75 -22.57
C SER A 261 -22.03 -2.85 -23.76
N GLY A 262 -23.05 -1.99 -23.64
CA GLY A 262 -23.59 -1.21 -24.76
C GLY A 262 -24.25 -2.06 -25.85
N ASN A 263 -24.30 -3.40 -25.70
CA ASN A 263 -24.81 -4.32 -26.71
C ASN A 263 -26.16 -4.90 -26.28
N SER A 264 -27.24 -4.34 -26.86
CA SER A 264 -28.60 -4.85 -26.70
C SER A 264 -28.83 -6.22 -27.35
N GLU A 265 -28.09 -6.56 -28.41
CA GLU A 265 -28.35 -7.76 -29.24
C GLU A 265 -28.02 -9.07 -28.51
N SER A 266 -27.00 -9.04 -27.65
CA SER A 266 -26.58 -10.16 -26.81
C SER A 266 -27.65 -10.64 -25.80
N ILE A 267 -28.74 -9.86 -25.64
CA ILE A 267 -29.89 -10.08 -24.73
C ILE A 267 -31.14 -10.53 -25.51
N ILE A 268 -31.16 -10.46 -26.85
CA ILE A 268 -32.40 -10.59 -27.63
C ILE A 268 -32.92 -12.04 -27.72
N TRP A 269 -32.16 -13.04 -27.29
CA TRP A 269 -32.58 -14.44 -27.46
C TRP A 269 -33.31 -15.03 -26.24
N ASN A 270 -34.65 -14.95 -26.33
CA ASN A 270 -35.65 -15.92 -25.86
C ASN A 270 -36.58 -15.57 -24.66
N SER A 271 -36.83 -14.29 -24.37
CA SER A 271 -37.95 -13.87 -23.48
C SER A 271 -38.71 -12.65 -24.04
N LYS A 272 -39.52 -12.86 -25.07
CA LYS A 272 -40.15 -11.86 -25.98
C LYS A 272 -40.80 -10.59 -25.37
N GLY A 273 -41.06 -10.50 -24.06
CA GLY A 273 -41.67 -9.33 -23.42
C GLY A 273 -40.67 -8.44 -22.66
N ILE A 274 -39.94 -9.02 -21.72
CA ILE A 274 -39.04 -8.29 -20.82
C ILE A 274 -37.78 -7.80 -21.57
N SER A 275 -37.24 -8.60 -22.49
CA SER A 275 -36.03 -8.24 -23.25
C SER A 275 -36.24 -6.98 -24.10
N ASN A 276 -37.43 -6.80 -24.66
CA ASN A 276 -37.77 -5.63 -25.48
C ASN A 276 -37.92 -4.36 -24.65
N GLN A 277 -38.53 -4.47 -23.46
CA GLN A 277 -38.63 -3.34 -22.53
C GLN A 277 -37.24 -2.85 -22.14
N ILE A 278 -36.32 -3.75 -21.80
CA ILE A 278 -34.96 -3.37 -21.39
C ILE A 278 -34.12 -2.85 -22.55
N ALA A 279 -34.26 -3.44 -23.74
CA ALA A 279 -33.58 -2.94 -24.94
C ALA A 279 -34.02 -1.51 -25.27
N ASN A 280 -35.32 -1.20 -25.11
CA ASN A 280 -35.85 0.14 -25.26
C ASN A 280 -35.29 1.11 -24.20
N GLU A 281 -35.18 0.66 -22.95
CA GLU A 281 -34.59 1.42 -21.84
C GLU A 281 -33.09 1.71 -22.06
N LEU A 282 -32.33 0.78 -22.65
CA LEU A 282 -30.95 1.03 -23.06
C LEU A 282 -30.88 2.02 -24.23
N LEU A 283 -31.79 1.90 -25.21
CA LEU A 283 -31.87 2.85 -26.31
C LEU A 283 -32.18 4.27 -25.79
N GLU A 284 -33.04 4.37 -24.78
CA GLU A 284 -33.37 5.62 -24.08
C GLU A 284 -32.14 6.19 -23.36
N PHE A 285 -31.41 5.36 -22.59
CA PHE A 285 -30.18 5.79 -21.93
C PHE A 285 -29.15 6.34 -22.94
N LYS A 286 -28.93 5.63 -24.05
CA LYS A 286 -28.02 6.06 -25.12
C LYS A 286 -28.41 7.42 -25.69
N LYS A 287 -29.71 7.62 -25.94
CA LYS A 287 -30.26 8.90 -26.43
C LYS A 287 -30.05 10.03 -25.43
N ILE A 288 -30.36 9.77 -24.16
CA ILE A 288 -30.25 10.76 -23.09
C ILE A 288 -28.79 11.15 -22.83
N HIS A 289 -27.85 10.19 -22.87
CA HIS A 289 -26.49 10.42 -22.37
C HIS A 289 -25.37 10.54 -23.41
N GLU A 290 -25.68 10.51 -24.72
CA GLU A 290 -24.66 10.44 -25.81
C GLU A 290 -23.61 9.35 -25.63
N LEU A 291 -23.97 8.28 -24.92
CA LEU A 291 -23.00 7.29 -24.48
C LEU A 291 -23.42 5.91 -24.99
N ASN A 292 -22.57 5.31 -25.82
CA ASN A 292 -22.82 3.98 -26.37
C ASN A 292 -22.74 2.88 -25.31
N SER A 293 -21.86 3.07 -24.32
CA SER A 293 -21.64 2.14 -23.22
C SER A 293 -21.08 2.86 -22.00
N ILE A 294 -21.55 2.51 -20.81
CA ILE A 294 -20.93 3.00 -19.57
C ILE A 294 -19.56 2.36 -19.31
N GLU A 295 -19.12 1.35 -20.07
CA GLU A 295 -17.76 0.80 -19.96
C GLU A 295 -16.68 1.84 -20.30
N GLU A 296 -16.90 2.66 -21.33
CA GLU A 296 -15.96 3.71 -21.73
C GLU A 296 -15.69 4.69 -20.57
N LEU A 297 -16.73 4.92 -19.75
CA LEU A 297 -16.68 5.81 -18.60
C LEU A 297 -16.16 5.09 -17.34
N LEU A 298 -16.73 3.93 -17.00
CA LEU A 298 -16.50 3.25 -15.72
C LEU A 298 -15.31 2.29 -15.74
N GLY A 299 -14.86 1.85 -16.92
CA GLY A 299 -13.79 0.87 -17.07
C GLY A 299 -12.48 1.32 -16.44
N HIS A 300 -12.15 2.61 -16.51
CA HIS A 300 -10.96 3.18 -15.87
C HIS A 300 -11.03 3.15 -14.34
N ILE A 301 -12.19 3.42 -13.75
CA ILE A 301 -12.41 3.40 -12.29
C ILE A 301 -12.34 1.96 -11.77
N PHE A 302 -13.01 1.05 -12.48
CA PHE A 302 -13.03 -0.35 -12.13
C PHE A 302 -11.62 -0.94 -12.18
N ARG A 303 -10.90 -0.70 -13.29
CA ARG A 303 -9.53 -1.17 -13.48
C ARG A 303 -8.59 -0.59 -12.43
N SER A 304 -8.65 0.71 -12.17
CA SER A 304 -7.79 1.35 -11.16
C SER A 304 -8.06 0.82 -9.75
N THR A 305 -9.33 0.69 -9.34
CA THR A 305 -9.68 0.08 -8.04
C THR A 305 -9.17 -1.37 -7.95
N TYR A 306 -9.36 -2.16 -9.00
CA TYR A 306 -8.84 -3.53 -9.06
C TYR A 306 -7.30 -3.57 -9.00
N GLN A 307 -6.57 -2.66 -9.67
CA GLN A 307 -5.11 -2.63 -9.58
C GLN A 307 -4.63 -2.35 -8.16
N VAL A 308 -5.31 -1.49 -7.40
CA VAL A 308 -4.98 -1.26 -5.98
C VAL A 308 -5.14 -2.56 -5.19
N LEU A 309 -6.28 -3.24 -5.31
CA LEU A 309 -6.52 -4.51 -4.61
C LEU A 309 -5.49 -5.59 -5.02
N LYS A 310 -5.22 -5.70 -6.32
CA LYS A 310 -4.27 -6.65 -6.88
C LYS A 310 -2.84 -6.38 -6.44
N PHE A 311 -2.44 -5.11 -6.33
CA PHE A 311 -1.16 -4.71 -5.78
C PHE A 311 -1.04 -5.20 -4.35
N VAL A 312 -1.98 -4.83 -3.47
CA VAL A 312 -1.98 -5.25 -2.05
C VAL A 312 -1.97 -6.78 -1.92
N HIS A 313 -2.66 -7.50 -2.81
CA HIS A 313 -2.66 -8.96 -2.82
C HIS A 313 -1.28 -9.54 -3.11
N ARG A 314 -0.62 -9.04 -4.16
CA ARG A 314 0.67 -9.55 -4.65
C ARG A 314 1.87 -9.11 -3.82
N SER A 315 1.78 -8.01 -3.08
CA SER A 315 2.86 -7.56 -2.21
C SER A 315 3.12 -8.57 -1.07
N ASP A 316 4.38 -8.66 -0.63
CA ASP A 316 4.81 -9.51 0.49
C ASP A 316 4.52 -8.89 1.87
N PHE A 317 3.54 -7.99 1.93
CA PHE A 317 3.12 -7.32 3.16
C PHE A 317 2.53 -8.29 4.20
N SER A 318 2.71 -7.97 5.47
CA SER A 318 2.01 -8.65 6.57
C SER A 318 0.49 -8.51 6.42
N LYS A 319 -0.27 -9.43 7.04
CA LYS A 319 -1.73 -9.40 6.99
C LYS A 319 -2.29 -8.10 7.56
N GLU A 320 -1.65 -7.58 8.61
CA GLU A 320 -1.97 -6.32 9.28
C GLU A 320 -1.78 -5.14 8.32
N LYS A 321 -0.61 -5.06 7.66
CA LYS A 321 -0.33 -4.00 6.70
C LYS A 321 -1.29 -4.04 5.50
N LYS A 322 -1.60 -5.24 4.97
CA LYS A 322 -2.60 -5.40 3.91
C LYS A 322 -3.96 -4.86 4.37
N LYS A 323 -4.40 -5.20 5.59
CA LYS A 323 -5.65 -4.71 6.16
C LYS A 323 -5.66 -3.18 6.29
N ASP A 324 -4.57 -2.58 6.74
CA ASP A 324 -4.45 -1.12 6.86
C ASP A 324 -4.54 -0.41 5.50
N LEU A 325 -3.82 -0.91 4.48
CA LEU A 325 -3.89 -0.38 3.12
C LEU A 325 -5.31 -0.48 2.54
N ILE A 326 -5.99 -1.61 2.75
CA ILE A 326 -7.39 -1.76 2.34
C ILE A 326 -8.30 -0.79 3.11
N ASN A 327 -8.06 -0.53 4.39
CA ASN A 327 -8.83 0.46 5.14
C ASN A 327 -8.63 1.89 4.59
N TYR A 328 -7.42 2.25 4.14
CA TYR A 328 -7.20 3.52 3.44
C TYR A 328 -8.01 3.61 2.15
N LEU A 329 -7.99 2.56 1.32
CA LEU A 329 -8.83 2.49 0.13
C LEU A 329 -10.32 2.65 0.49
N ARG A 330 -10.81 1.90 1.48
CA ARG A 330 -12.22 1.95 1.92
C ARG A 330 -12.64 3.31 2.49
N ALA A 331 -11.71 4.09 3.02
CA ALA A 331 -11.98 5.42 3.56
C ALA A 331 -12.10 6.49 2.45
N GLN A 332 -11.47 6.28 1.30
CA GLN A 332 -11.53 7.20 0.16
C GLN A 332 -12.68 6.91 -0.80
N MET A 333 -13.15 5.66 -0.85
CA MET A 333 -14.29 5.27 -1.67
C MET A 333 -15.62 5.80 -1.08
N SER A 334 -16.40 6.50 -1.91
CA SER A 334 -17.79 6.85 -1.58
C SER A 334 -18.75 5.67 -1.77
N GLU A 335 -19.96 5.77 -1.20
CA GLU A 335 -21.02 4.75 -1.39
C GLU A 335 -21.33 4.51 -2.86
N ALA A 336 -21.34 5.56 -3.69
CA ALA A 336 -21.56 5.41 -5.13
C ALA A 336 -20.46 4.58 -5.78
N GLU A 337 -19.19 4.80 -5.40
CA GLU A 337 -18.07 4.01 -5.92
C GLU A 337 -18.14 2.55 -5.47
N PHE A 338 -18.52 2.30 -4.22
CA PHE A 338 -18.76 0.93 -3.74
C PHE A 338 -19.90 0.26 -4.52
N ALA A 339 -21.03 0.94 -4.73
CA ALA A 339 -22.17 0.37 -5.43
C ALA A 339 -21.84 0.09 -6.90
N THR A 340 -21.19 1.04 -7.59
CA THR A 340 -20.74 0.83 -8.97
C THR A 340 -19.74 -0.32 -9.07
N PHE A 341 -18.75 -0.37 -8.18
CA PHE A 341 -17.76 -1.47 -8.17
C PHE A 341 -18.42 -2.82 -7.87
N ALA A 342 -19.42 -2.87 -6.98
CA ALA A 342 -20.19 -4.07 -6.67
C ALA A 342 -20.97 -4.57 -7.89
N LEU A 343 -21.71 -3.68 -8.55
CA LEU A 343 -22.47 -4.03 -9.76
C LEU A 343 -21.54 -4.56 -10.85
N THR A 344 -20.38 -3.92 -11.09
CA THR A 344 -19.38 -4.43 -12.04
C THR A 344 -18.85 -5.79 -11.62
N ALA A 345 -18.47 -5.97 -10.35
CA ALA A 345 -17.88 -7.21 -9.85
C ALA A 345 -18.87 -8.40 -9.89
N LEU A 346 -20.18 -8.13 -9.86
CA LEU A 346 -21.22 -9.15 -10.03
C LEU A 346 -21.47 -9.52 -11.50
N THR A 347 -20.83 -8.87 -12.46
CA THR A 347 -20.83 -9.29 -13.87
C THR A 347 -19.71 -10.31 -14.14
N ALA A 348 -19.80 -11.03 -15.27
CA ALA A 348 -18.75 -11.96 -15.70
C ALA A 348 -17.38 -11.26 -15.90
N ILE A 349 -17.40 -10.05 -16.48
CA ILE A 349 -16.21 -9.22 -16.72
C ILE A 349 -15.53 -8.86 -15.39
N GLY A 350 -16.32 -8.63 -14.34
CA GLY A 350 -15.85 -8.23 -13.02
C GLY A 350 -15.45 -9.37 -12.08
N SER A 351 -15.51 -10.63 -12.51
CA SER A 351 -15.32 -11.82 -11.65
C SER A 351 -14.02 -11.80 -10.83
N LYS A 352 -12.87 -11.46 -11.44
CA LYS A 352 -11.58 -11.35 -10.71
C LYS A 352 -11.61 -10.27 -9.63
N SER A 353 -12.29 -9.17 -9.90
CA SER A 353 -12.46 -8.08 -8.93
C SER A 353 -13.38 -8.48 -7.79
N ARG A 354 -14.39 -9.34 -8.04
CA ARG A 354 -15.18 -9.96 -6.98
C ARG A 354 -14.33 -10.83 -6.06
N GLY A 355 -13.48 -11.70 -6.62
CA GLY A 355 -12.55 -12.51 -5.83
C GLY A 355 -11.64 -11.65 -4.94
N ALA A 356 -11.03 -10.61 -5.51
CA ALA A 356 -10.20 -9.68 -4.75
C ALA A 356 -10.98 -8.93 -3.66
N ALA A 357 -12.21 -8.46 -3.96
CA ALA A 357 -13.05 -7.74 -3.01
C ALA A 357 -13.48 -8.62 -1.83
N ILE A 358 -13.83 -9.89 -2.09
CA ILE A 358 -14.12 -10.89 -1.06
C ILE A 358 -12.88 -11.11 -0.20
N ALA A 359 -11.73 -11.35 -0.83
CA ALA A 359 -10.52 -11.72 -0.10
C ALA A 359 -10.08 -10.66 0.92
N PHE A 360 -10.34 -9.39 0.60
CA PHE A 360 -10.06 -8.25 1.46
C PHE A 360 -11.25 -7.74 2.28
N ASN A 361 -12.39 -8.44 2.28
CA ASN A 361 -13.62 -8.00 2.92
C ASN A 361 -13.96 -6.53 2.61
N LEU A 362 -13.86 -6.13 1.33
CA LEU A 362 -13.85 -4.72 0.92
C LEU A 362 -15.09 -3.94 1.41
N TYR A 363 -16.22 -4.61 1.55
CA TYR A 363 -17.52 -4.03 1.89
C TYR A 363 -17.85 -4.04 3.40
N GLU A 364 -16.88 -4.39 4.25
CA GLU A 364 -17.07 -4.38 5.71
C GLU A 364 -17.61 -3.02 6.19
N LYS A 365 -18.85 -3.01 6.72
CA LYS A 365 -19.56 -1.80 7.19
C LYS A 365 -19.63 -0.69 6.11
N ARG A 366 -19.88 -1.09 4.86
CA ARG A 366 -20.12 -0.21 3.70
C ARG A 366 -21.45 -0.57 3.04
N LEU A 367 -21.92 0.30 2.14
CA LEU A 367 -23.24 0.22 1.51
C LEU A 367 -24.37 0.30 2.54
N LEU A 368 -24.24 1.19 3.52
CA LEU A 368 -25.22 1.31 4.61
C LEU A 368 -26.31 2.34 4.29
N SER A 369 -26.03 3.28 3.38
CA SER A 369 -26.90 4.45 3.17
C SER A 369 -27.97 4.22 2.11
N SER A 370 -27.66 3.50 1.04
CA SER A 370 -28.64 3.18 -0.01
C SER A 370 -29.38 1.88 0.34
N SER A 371 -30.72 1.97 0.41
CA SER A 371 -31.60 0.84 0.71
C SER A 371 -31.44 -0.30 -0.29
N TRP A 372 -31.35 0.03 -1.58
CA TRP A 372 -31.20 -0.97 -2.64
C TRP A 372 -29.78 -1.53 -2.74
N ALA A 373 -28.75 -0.75 -2.39
CA ALA A 373 -27.36 -1.18 -2.49
C ALA A 373 -26.91 -1.98 -1.26
N ARG A 374 -27.55 -1.77 -0.11
CA ARG A 374 -27.21 -2.45 1.15
C ARG A 374 -27.15 -3.98 1.04
N PRO A 375 -28.11 -4.65 0.37
CA PRO A 375 -28.02 -6.09 0.15
C PRO A 375 -26.80 -6.54 -0.66
N LEU A 376 -26.20 -5.69 -1.51
CA LEU A 376 -25.04 -6.06 -2.35
C LEU A 376 -23.84 -6.51 -1.52
N ALA A 377 -23.63 -5.93 -0.33
CA ALA A 377 -22.51 -6.27 0.54
C ALA A 377 -22.46 -7.77 0.90
N SER A 378 -23.64 -8.41 1.02
CA SER A 378 -23.74 -9.84 1.35
C SER A 378 -23.15 -10.76 0.29
N TYR A 379 -23.12 -10.35 -0.98
CA TYR A 379 -22.50 -11.12 -2.08
C TYR A 379 -20.97 -11.07 -2.09
N PHE A 380 -20.37 -10.29 -1.19
CA PHE A 380 -18.93 -10.16 -1.02
C PHE A 380 -18.46 -10.59 0.38
N ASP A 381 -19.37 -11.10 1.23
CA ASP A 381 -19.04 -11.54 2.57
C ASP A 381 -18.09 -12.76 2.52
N PRO A 382 -16.85 -12.64 3.05
CA PRO A 382 -15.87 -13.73 3.02
C PRO A 382 -16.22 -14.89 3.96
N THR A 383 -17.14 -14.69 4.91
CA THR A 383 -17.56 -15.75 5.84
C THR A 383 -18.49 -16.78 5.19
N ARG A 384 -19.05 -16.45 4.02
CA ARG A 384 -19.86 -17.39 3.25
C ARG A 384 -18.97 -18.37 2.48
N LEU A 385 -19.30 -19.65 2.56
CA LEU A 385 -18.50 -20.72 1.95
C LEU A 385 -18.43 -20.62 0.41
N ASP A 386 -19.51 -20.18 -0.24
CA ASP A 386 -19.56 -19.95 -1.69
C ASP A 386 -18.57 -18.87 -2.13
N ASN A 387 -18.58 -17.72 -1.45
CA ASN A 387 -17.66 -16.62 -1.71
C ASN A 387 -16.20 -16.99 -1.40
N TYR A 388 -15.95 -17.71 -0.30
CA TYR A 388 -14.60 -18.16 0.04
C TYR A 388 -14.00 -19.08 -1.03
N LYS A 389 -14.79 -20.05 -1.52
CA LYS A 389 -14.38 -20.94 -2.62
C LYS A 389 -14.10 -20.15 -3.88
N LEU A 390 -15.07 -19.32 -4.32
CA LEU A 390 -14.94 -18.47 -5.49
C LEU A 390 -13.65 -17.62 -5.47
N ALA A 391 -13.37 -16.95 -4.35
CA ALA A 391 -12.15 -16.15 -4.22
C ALA A 391 -10.89 -17.01 -4.33
N THR A 392 -10.86 -18.15 -3.66
CA THR A 392 -9.74 -19.11 -3.68
C THR A 392 -9.50 -19.67 -5.09
N ASP A 393 -10.55 -20.08 -5.80
CA ASP A 393 -10.48 -20.61 -7.17
C ASP A 393 -10.00 -19.55 -8.18
N LEU A 394 -10.25 -18.27 -7.89
CA LEU A 394 -9.72 -17.14 -8.65
C LEU A 394 -8.30 -16.71 -8.24
N GLY A 395 -7.68 -17.43 -7.31
CA GLY A 395 -6.32 -17.16 -6.83
C GLY A 395 -6.22 -16.11 -5.72
N TYR A 396 -7.33 -15.73 -5.09
CA TYR A 396 -7.40 -14.74 -4.02
C TYR A 396 -7.76 -15.40 -2.70
N LEU A 397 -6.77 -15.74 -1.88
CA LEU A 397 -7.00 -16.32 -0.55
C LEU A 397 -7.58 -15.27 0.41
N PRO A 398 -8.80 -15.46 0.95
CA PRO A 398 -9.37 -14.51 1.90
C PRO A 398 -8.61 -14.43 3.21
N LEU A 399 -8.49 -13.21 3.75
CA LEU A 399 -7.83 -12.97 5.03
C LEU A 399 -8.61 -13.54 6.22
N SER A 400 -9.92 -13.79 6.04
CA SER A 400 -10.82 -14.31 7.06
C SER A 400 -11.51 -15.56 6.51
N PRO A 401 -11.11 -16.77 6.93
CA PRO A 401 -11.78 -17.99 6.50
C PRO A 401 -13.19 -18.08 7.10
N PRO A 402 -14.11 -18.82 6.46
CA PRO A 402 -15.41 -19.12 7.03
C PRO A 402 -15.25 -19.84 8.38
N PRO A 403 -16.19 -19.67 9.31
CA PRO A 403 -16.18 -20.44 10.55
C PRO A 403 -16.17 -21.95 10.21
N PRO A 404 -15.48 -22.78 11.03
CA PRO A 404 -15.53 -24.22 10.84
C PRO A 404 -17.00 -24.66 10.84
N ALA A 405 -17.37 -25.53 9.89
CA ALA A 405 -18.72 -26.08 9.85
C ALA A 405 -19.02 -26.68 11.23
N GLU A 406 -20.04 -26.16 11.92
CA GLU A 406 -20.57 -26.83 13.10
C GLU A 406 -20.86 -28.27 12.66
N LYS A 407 -20.18 -29.22 13.29
CA LYS A 407 -20.55 -30.62 13.16
C LYS A 407 -22.01 -30.66 13.62
N SER A 408 -22.94 -30.85 12.70
CA SER A 408 -24.30 -31.11 13.11
C SER A 408 -24.24 -32.44 13.85
N ASP A 409 -24.41 -32.40 15.16
CA ASP A 409 -24.71 -33.60 15.93
C ASP A 409 -26.05 -34.15 15.40
N ARG A 410 -25.96 -35.08 14.46
CA ARG A 410 -27.04 -35.93 13.98
C ARG A 410 -26.51 -37.32 13.75
#